data_AF-A0A7K4RW95-F1
#
_entry.id   AF-A0A7K4RW95-F1
#
_cell.length_a   1.000
_cell.length_b   1.000
_cell.length_c   1.000
_cell.angle_alpha   90.00
_cell.angle_beta   90.00
_cell.angle_gamma   90.00
#
_symmetry.space_group_name_H-M   'P 1'
#
loop_
_entity.id
_entity.type
_entity.pdbx_description
1 polymer ?
#
loop_
_entity_poly.entity_id
_entity_poly.type
_entity_poly.pdbx_seq_one_letter_code
_entity_poly.pdbx_strand_id
1 'polypeptide(L)'
;AWGVHENSITYCLLVFVQPPPGHSFSLELDTTGQLPPRHFSIHVALDCMCSSQQLLGDSLCFLHHPDDNLPRDQSSYLLRTLCTSSCLDVEKLACWVQELVKTAWLVLPQSDHCQLTVLPSSQSCRFKLTGISHMSICTEMVFAVQQGRDIAYLSLE
;
A
#
# COMPACT_ATOMS: atom_id res chain seq x y z
N ALA A 1 15.73 2.11 -9.53
CA ALA A 1 16.50 2.54 -10.73
C ALA A 1 16.15 4.00 -11.04
N TRP A 2 17.05 4.75 -11.68
CA TRP A 2 16.83 6.15 -12.08
C TRP A 2 17.17 6.31 -13.57
N GLY A 3 16.44 7.16 -14.30
CA GLY A 3 16.68 7.46 -15.72
C GLY A 3 16.45 8.93 -16.02
N VAL A 4 17.25 9.51 -16.93
CA VAL A 4 17.13 10.90 -17.38
C VAL A 4 16.61 10.90 -18.81
N HIS A 5 15.46 11.55 -19.05
CA HIS A 5 14.90 11.75 -20.38
C HIS A 5 14.71 13.25 -20.62
N GLU A 6 15.53 13.83 -21.50
CA GLU A 6 15.58 15.23 -21.99
C GLU A 6 15.36 16.35 -20.95
N ASN A 7 14.24 16.38 -20.21
CA ASN A 7 13.89 17.34 -19.16
C ASN A 7 13.17 16.70 -17.96
N SER A 8 13.33 15.39 -17.74
CA SER A 8 12.75 14.68 -16.60
C SER A 8 13.71 13.67 -15.97
N ILE A 9 13.59 13.52 -14.65
CA ILE A 9 14.28 12.47 -13.88
C ILE A 9 13.21 11.54 -13.32
N THR A 10 13.37 10.23 -13.59
CA THR A 10 12.44 9.22 -13.08
C THR A 10 13.00 8.52 -11.86
N TYR A 11 12.15 8.40 -10.85
CA TYR A 11 12.41 7.90 -9.52
C TYR A 11 11.62 6.62 -9.23
N CYS A 12 12.25 5.45 -9.24
CA CYS A 12 11.57 4.20 -8.84
C CYS A 12 11.85 3.89 -7.36
N LEU A 13 10.82 3.99 -6.51
CA LEU A 13 10.86 3.76 -5.08
C LEU A 13 10.18 2.43 -4.75
N LEU A 14 10.86 1.58 -3.99
CA LEU A 14 10.25 0.38 -3.42
C LEU A 14 9.60 0.73 -2.08
N VAL A 15 8.29 0.50 -1.96
CA VAL A 15 7.50 0.78 -0.77
C VAL A 15 7.08 -0.54 -0.13
N PHE A 16 7.60 -0.78 1.08
CA PHE A 16 7.21 -1.94 1.87
C PHE A 16 5.88 -1.68 2.57
N VAL A 17 4.88 -2.51 2.24
CA VAL A 17 3.56 -2.48 2.86
C VAL A 17 3.59 -3.37 4.09
N GLN A 18 3.17 -2.82 5.22
CA GLN A 18 3.04 -3.55 6.49
C GLN A 18 1.57 -3.68 6.86
N PRO A 19 1.16 -4.80 7.47
CA PRO A 19 -0.19 -4.92 7.99
C PRO A 19 -0.38 -3.92 9.14
N PRO A 20 -1.56 -3.30 9.27
CA PRO A 20 -1.85 -2.50 10.45
C PRO A 20 -2.00 -3.40 11.68
N PRO A 21 -2.03 -2.80 12.90
CA PRO A 21 -2.25 -3.55 14.13
C PRO A 21 -3.48 -4.47 14.06
N GLY A 22 -3.35 -5.67 14.62
CA GLY A 22 -4.40 -6.70 14.60
C GLY A 22 -4.55 -7.41 13.25
N HIS A 23 -3.64 -7.20 12.30
CA HIS A 23 -3.60 -7.93 11.04
C HIS A 23 -2.21 -8.53 10.80
N SER A 24 -2.19 -9.63 10.06
CA SER A 24 -0.97 -10.26 9.56
C SER A 24 -1.07 -10.47 8.05
N PHE A 25 0.09 -10.45 7.39
CA PHE A 25 0.23 -10.83 5.99
C PHE A 25 0.86 -12.21 5.90
N SER A 26 0.25 -13.10 5.12
CA SER A 26 0.81 -14.39 4.74
C SER A 26 1.01 -14.47 3.24
N LEU A 27 2.22 -14.85 2.81
CA LEU A 27 2.51 -15.11 1.40
C LEU A 27 2.06 -16.53 1.07
N GLU A 28 1.11 -16.66 0.16
CA GLU A 28 0.72 -17.94 -0.42
C GLU A 28 1.17 -17.98 -1.88
N LEU A 29 1.85 -19.06 -2.27
CA LEU A 29 2.20 -19.28 -3.67
C LEU A 29 0.92 -19.57 -4.44
N ASP A 30 0.69 -18.90 -5.58
CA ASP A 30 -0.47 -19.23 -6.41
C ASP A 30 -0.29 -20.64 -7.02
N THR A 31 -0.93 -21.62 -6.38
CA THR A 31 -0.98 -23.01 -6.87
C THR A 31 -2.08 -23.23 -7.90
N THR A 32 -2.91 -22.22 -8.18
CA THR A 32 -4.11 -22.32 -9.03
C THR A 32 -3.79 -22.37 -10.53
N GLY A 33 -2.53 -22.17 -10.91
CA GLY A 33 -2.05 -22.34 -12.29
C GLY A 33 -2.55 -21.30 -13.29
N GLN A 34 -3.14 -20.19 -12.83
CA GLN A 34 -3.65 -19.10 -13.66
C GLN A 34 -2.57 -18.04 -13.96
N LEU A 35 -1.53 -17.93 -13.12
CA LEU A 35 -0.44 -16.96 -13.25
C LEU A 35 0.94 -17.65 -13.37
N PRO A 36 1.95 -16.96 -13.95
CA PRO A 36 3.29 -17.51 -14.11
C PRO A 36 3.90 -17.98 -12.78
N PRO A 37 4.78 -18.99 -12.81
CA PRO A 37 5.45 -19.48 -11.61
C PRO A 37 6.25 -18.34 -10.97
N ARG A 38 5.90 -17.98 -9.72
CA ARG A 38 6.40 -16.90 -8.83
C ARG A 38 5.40 -15.78 -8.48
N HIS A 39 4.13 -15.93 -8.81
CA HIS A 39 3.11 -15.03 -8.27
C HIS A 39 2.76 -15.41 -6.82
N PHE A 40 2.94 -14.48 -5.89
CA PHE A 40 2.51 -14.63 -4.50
C PHE A 40 1.20 -13.88 -4.30
N SER A 41 0.20 -14.55 -3.76
CA SER A 41 -0.99 -13.91 -3.21
C SER A 41 -0.73 -13.56 -1.76
N ILE A 42 -0.96 -12.30 -1.39
CA ILE A 42 -0.79 -11.86 -0.01
C ILE A 42 -2.15 -11.91 0.67
N HIS A 43 -2.32 -12.88 1.56
CA HIS A 43 -3.52 -13.01 2.36
C HIS A 43 -3.42 -12.14 3.61
N VAL A 44 -4.53 -11.50 3.95
CA VAL A 44 -4.68 -10.67 5.14
C VAL A 44 -5.52 -11.43 6.16
N ALA A 45 -4.90 -11.76 7.29
CA ALA A 45 -5.55 -12.43 8.41
C ALA A 45 -5.70 -11.47 9.61
N LEU A 46 -6.66 -11.75 10.49
CA LEU A 46 -6.82 -11.05 11.75
C LEU A 46 -6.04 -11.76 12.85
N ASP A 47 -5.26 -10.99 13.60
CA ASP A 47 -4.48 -11.48 14.73
C ASP A 47 -5.14 -11.08 16.06
N CYS A 48 -5.00 -11.93 17.07
CA CYS A 48 -5.48 -11.65 18.42
C CYS A 48 -4.59 -10.59 19.07
N MET A 49 -5.19 -9.46 19.46
CA MET A 49 -4.50 -8.37 20.14
C MET A 49 -4.64 -8.40 21.66
N CYS A 50 -5.32 -9.39 22.25
CA CYS A 50 -5.62 -9.42 23.70
C CYS A 50 -4.38 -9.38 24.61
N SER A 51 -3.26 -9.97 24.21
CA SER A 51 -2.00 -9.91 24.98
C SER A 51 -1.34 -8.52 24.91
N SER A 52 -1.47 -7.83 23.78
CA SER A 52 -0.96 -6.47 23.55
C SER A 52 -1.85 -5.38 24.16
N GLN A 53 -3.11 -5.72 24.42
CA GLN A 53 -4.14 -4.83 24.95
C GLN A 53 -3.81 -4.33 26.38
N GLN A 54 -3.03 -5.09 27.15
CA GLN A 54 -2.56 -4.69 28.49
C GLN A 54 -1.53 -3.54 28.47
N LEU A 55 -0.93 -3.22 27.32
CA LEU A 55 0.09 -2.18 27.18
C LEU A 55 -0.41 -0.91 26.47
N LEU A 56 -1.35 -1.03 25.53
CA LEU A 56 -1.79 0.11 24.72
C LEU A 56 -2.98 0.89 25.28
N GLY A 57 -3.80 0.29 26.17
CA GLY A 57 -5.05 0.89 26.62
C GLY A 57 -6.06 1.03 25.45
N ASP A 58 -7.25 0.49 25.61
CA ASP A 58 -8.38 0.70 24.70
C ASP A 58 -8.36 0.05 23.29
N SER A 59 -7.39 -0.81 22.94
CA SER A 59 -7.45 -1.54 21.65
C SER A 59 -8.27 -2.84 21.76
N LEU A 60 -9.57 -2.84 21.45
CA LEU A 60 -10.36 -4.09 21.48
C LEU A 60 -9.87 -5.12 20.45
N CYS A 61 -9.82 -6.38 20.87
CA CYS A 61 -9.48 -7.49 19.99
C CYS A 61 -10.66 -7.87 19.08
N PHE A 62 -10.49 -7.69 17.77
CA PHE A 62 -11.50 -8.00 16.74
C PHE A 62 -11.96 -9.48 16.73
N LEU A 63 -11.11 -10.40 17.20
CA LEU A 63 -11.44 -11.83 17.23
C LEU A 63 -12.35 -12.24 18.40
N HIS A 64 -12.31 -11.51 19.52
CA HIS A 64 -12.99 -11.91 20.76
C HIS A 64 -14.16 -11.01 21.14
N HIS A 65 -14.28 -9.83 20.53
CA HIS A 65 -15.42 -8.94 20.71
C HIS A 65 -16.02 -8.55 19.34
N PRO A 66 -16.61 -9.48 18.59
CA PRO A 66 -17.17 -9.20 17.27
C PRO A 66 -18.44 -8.32 17.29
N ASP A 67 -19.12 -8.22 18.44
CA ASP A 67 -20.41 -7.53 18.63
C ASP A 67 -20.37 -6.29 19.55
N ASP A 68 -19.28 -6.07 20.30
CA ASP A 68 -19.20 -4.94 21.22
C ASP A 68 -18.80 -3.66 20.49
N ASN A 69 -19.75 -2.96 19.86
CA ASN A 69 -19.83 -1.52 19.51
C ASN A 69 -18.56 -0.71 19.11
N LEU A 70 -17.38 -1.30 18.95
CA LEU A 70 -16.27 -0.75 18.20
C LEU A 70 -16.63 -0.90 16.74
N PRO A 71 -16.30 0.08 15.90
CA PRO A 71 -16.76 0.07 14.56
C PRO A 71 -16.10 -1.13 13.88
N ARG A 72 -16.93 -2.13 13.56
CA ARG A 72 -16.72 -3.11 12.49
C ARG A 72 -16.03 -2.47 11.29
N ASP A 73 -16.23 -1.16 11.11
CA ASP A 73 -15.56 -0.29 10.18
C ASP A 73 -14.04 -0.46 10.13
N GLN A 74 -13.20 -0.51 11.18
CA GLN A 74 -11.73 -0.48 10.92
C GLN A 74 -11.15 -1.76 10.24
N SER A 75 -11.46 -2.94 10.76
CA SER A 75 -11.03 -4.21 10.14
C SER A 75 -11.75 -4.47 8.81
N SER A 76 -13.05 -4.17 8.75
CA SER A 76 -13.80 -4.26 7.48
C SER A 76 -13.40 -3.19 6.48
N TYR A 77 -12.92 -2.03 6.91
CA TYR A 77 -12.52 -0.92 6.05
C TYR A 77 -11.24 -1.29 5.33
N LEU A 78 -10.24 -1.85 6.02
CA LEU A 78 -9.04 -2.34 5.33
C LEU A 78 -9.40 -3.41 4.30
N LEU A 79 -10.15 -4.44 4.72
CA LEU A 79 -10.51 -5.54 3.81
C LEU A 79 -11.36 -5.04 2.63
N ARG A 80 -12.32 -4.13 2.87
CA ARG A 80 -13.17 -3.54 1.83
C ARG A 80 -12.38 -2.63 0.88
N THR A 81 -11.46 -1.85 1.43
CA THR A 81 -10.75 -0.78 0.71
C THR A 81 -9.55 -1.32 -0.05
N LEU A 82 -8.79 -2.27 0.52
CA LEU A 82 -7.50 -2.71 -0.01
C LEU A 82 -7.49 -4.18 -0.45
N CYS A 83 -8.50 -4.97 -0.11
CA CYS A 83 -8.52 -6.40 -0.43
C CYS A 83 -9.63 -6.77 -1.41
N THR A 84 -9.42 -7.84 -2.15
CA THR A 84 -10.47 -8.57 -2.87
C THR A 84 -10.59 -9.93 -2.19
N SER A 85 -11.76 -10.20 -1.60
CA SER A 85 -11.92 -11.25 -0.60
C SER A 85 -10.98 -11.02 0.59
N SER A 86 -10.07 -11.94 0.88
CA SER A 86 -9.05 -11.83 1.93
C SER A 86 -7.65 -11.60 1.38
N CYS A 87 -7.50 -11.33 0.07
CA CYS A 87 -6.20 -11.10 -0.57
C CYS A 87 -6.00 -9.61 -0.81
N LEU A 88 -4.80 -9.10 -0.54
CA LEU A 88 -4.42 -7.74 -0.86
C LEU A 88 -4.49 -7.54 -2.38
N ASP A 89 -5.24 -6.54 -2.79
CA ASP A 89 -5.52 -6.24 -4.19
C ASP A 89 -4.63 -5.08 -4.64
N VAL A 90 -3.74 -5.35 -5.59
CA VAL A 90 -2.74 -4.36 -6.04
C VAL A 90 -3.38 -3.13 -6.66
N GLU A 91 -4.50 -3.27 -7.36
CA GLU A 91 -5.18 -2.16 -8.01
C GLU A 91 -5.85 -1.26 -6.98
N LYS A 92 -6.54 -1.87 -6.01
CA LYS A 92 -7.12 -1.13 -4.88
C LYS A 92 -6.05 -0.43 -4.06
N LEU A 93 -4.95 -1.11 -3.77
CA LEU A 93 -3.81 -0.52 -3.07
C LEU A 93 -3.21 0.65 -3.86
N ALA A 94 -2.97 0.48 -5.16
CA ALA A 94 -2.44 1.54 -6.02
C ALA A 94 -3.35 2.76 -6.03
N CYS A 95 -4.67 2.56 -6.21
CA CYS A 95 -5.66 3.63 -6.14
C CYS A 95 -5.64 4.34 -4.79
N TRP A 96 -5.62 3.58 -3.69
CA TRP A 96 -5.60 4.14 -2.35
C TRP A 96 -4.33 4.98 -2.09
N VAL A 97 -3.15 4.47 -2.47
CA VAL A 97 -1.89 5.22 -2.33
C VAL A 97 -1.87 6.46 -3.22
N GLN A 98 -2.42 6.40 -4.42
CA GLN A 98 -2.55 7.56 -5.31
C GLN A 98 -3.39 8.69 -4.67
N GLU A 99 -4.52 8.35 -4.04
CA GLU A 99 -5.32 9.33 -3.29
C GLU A 99 -4.62 9.83 -2.03
N LEU A 100 -3.91 8.96 -1.32
CA LEU A 100 -3.09 9.35 -0.17
C LEU A 100 -1.99 10.34 -0.57
N VAL A 101 -1.29 10.10 -1.69
CA VAL A 101 -0.26 11.01 -2.20
C VAL A 101 -0.85 12.37 -2.56
N LYS A 102 -2.02 12.40 -3.22
CA LYS A 102 -2.71 13.67 -3.54
C LYS A 102 -3.05 14.46 -2.28
N THR A 103 -3.67 13.80 -1.30
CA THR A 103 -4.13 14.45 -0.07
C THR A 103 -2.96 14.90 0.81
N ALA A 104 -1.93 14.06 0.95
CA ALA A 104 -0.71 14.40 1.68
C ALA A 104 0.07 15.53 1.01
N TRP A 105 0.09 15.59 -0.33
CA TRP A 105 0.78 16.67 -1.04
C TRP A 105 0.27 18.05 -0.65
N LEU A 106 -1.03 18.21 -0.44
CA LEU A 106 -1.66 19.49 -0.10
C LEU A 106 -1.20 20.10 1.24
N VAL A 107 -0.59 19.29 2.12
CA VAL A 107 -0.10 19.74 3.43
C VAL A 107 1.43 19.89 3.47
N LEU A 108 2.12 19.63 2.36
CA LEU A 108 3.57 19.77 2.28
C LEU A 108 3.95 21.19 1.81
N PRO A 109 4.96 21.85 2.41
CA PRO A 109 5.40 23.18 1.99
C PRO A 109 5.78 23.30 0.50
N GLN A 110 6.14 22.18 -0.13
CA GLN A 110 6.52 22.11 -1.53
C GLN A 110 5.32 22.28 -2.48
N SER A 111 4.07 22.08 -2.01
CA SER A 111 2.88 22.25 -2.85
C SER A 111 2.69 23.67 -3.36
N ASP A 112 3.22 24.67 -2.64
CA ASP A 112 3.12 26.07 -3.03
C ASP A 112 3.99 26.42 -4.24
N HIS A 113 5.02 25.60 -4.51
CA HIS A 113 6.05 25.87 -5.51
C HIS A 113 6.08 24.83 -6.65
N CYS A 114 5.44 23.67 -6.43
CA CYS A 114 5.43 22.55 -7.34
C CYS A 114 4.02 21.95 -7.43
N GLN A 115 3.60 21.63 -8.64
CA GLN A 115 2.37 20.89 -8.88
C GLN A 115 2.66 19.38 -8.88
N LEU A 116 1.82 18.62 -8.19
CA LEU A 116 1.78 17.16 -8.27
C LEU A 116 0.67 16.73 -9.22
N THR A 117 1.01 15.88 -10.20
CA THR A 117 0.07 15.24 -11.12
C THR A 117 0.21 13.73 -11.00
N VAL A 118 -0.81 13.06 -10.46
CA VAL A 118 -0.86 11.60 -10.46
C VAL A 118 -1.07 11.09 -11.89
N LEU A 119 -0.30 10.08 -12.27
CA LEU A 119 -0.36 9.43 -13.57
C LEU A 119 -1.13 8.10 -13.45
N PRO A 120 -1.91 7.70 -14.47
CA PRO A 120 -2.68 6.46 -14.41
C PRO A 120 -1.77 5.25 -14.27
N SER A 121 -2.04 4.40 -13.29
CA SER A 121 -1.43 3.07 -13.11
C SER A 121 -2.34 2.23 -12.22
N SER A 122 -2.52 0.96 -12.58
CA SER A 122 -3.28 -0.02 -11.78
C SER A 122 -2.38 -0.89 -10.90
N GLN A 123 -1.05 -0.76 -11.00
CA GLN A 123 -0.11 -1.64 -10.28
C GLN A 123 0.91 -0.90 -9.41
N SER A 124 1.01 0.41 -9.59
CA SER A 124 1.98 1.27 -8.91
C SER A 124 1.34 2.63 -8.63
N CYS A 125 1.91 3.40 -7.70
CA CYS A 125 1.57 4.82 -7.58
C CYS A 125 2.59 5.63 -8.38
N ARG A 126 2.14 6.22 -9.50
CA ARG A 126 2.99 7.09 -10.32
C ARG A 126 2.52 8.53 -10.21
N PHE A 127 3.45 9.45 -10.03
CA PHE A 127 3.15 10.87 -10.05
C PHE A 127 4.32 11.68 -10.60
N LYS A 128 4.00 12.85 -11.13
CA LYS A 128 4.96 13.80 -11.67
C LYS A 128 4.90 15.09 -10.87
N LEU A 129 6.06 15.58 -10.45
CA LEU A 129 6.23 16.91 -9.87
C LEU A 129 6.73 17.86 -10.95
N THR A 130 6.01 18.96 -11.15
CA THR A 130 6.39 20.05 -12.05
C THR A 130 6.49 21.33 -11.25
N GLY A 131 7.70 21.87 -11.15
CA GLY A 131 7.96 23.15 -10.51
C GLY A 131 8.19 24.27 -11.53
N ILE A 132 8.76 25.37 -11.05
CA ILE A 132 9.10 26.55 -11.85
C ILE A 132 10.29 26.26 -12.80
N SER A 133 11.10 25.24 -12.51
CA SER A 133 12.15 24.79 -13.42
C SER A 133 11.58 24.06 -14.63
N HIS A 134 12.28 24.10 -15.77
CA HIS A 134 12.00 23.25 -16.93
C HIS A 134 12.22 21.75 -16.67
N MET A 135 12.65 21.35 -15.48
CA MET A 135 12.87 19.96 -15.10
C MET A 135 11.67 19.41 -14.35
N SER A 136 11.28 18.19 -14.70
CA SER A 136 10.21 17.46 -14.00
C SER A 136 10.73 16.22 -13.31
N ILE A 137 10.14 15.87 -12.18
CA ILE A 137 10.48 14.67 -11.43
C ILE A 137 9.32 13.71 -11.53
N CYS A 138 9.53 12.56 -12.17
CA CYS A 138 8.56 11.47 -12.18
C CYS A 138 8.94 10.51 -11.05
N THR A 139 7.98 10.08 -10.24
CA THR A 139 8.19 9.05 -9.22
C THR A 139 7.21 7.91 -9.46
N GLU A 140 7.71 6.69 -9.37
CA GLU A 140 6.96 5.45 -9.38
C GLU A 140 7.23 4.71 -8.07
N MET A 141 6.18 4.53 -7.28
CA MET A 141 6.19 3.70 -6.08
C MET A 141 5.70 2.30 -6.44
N VAL A 142 6.61 1.33 -6.33
CA VAL A 142 6.34 -0.10 -6.50
C VAL A 142 6.14 -0.71 -5.12
N PHE A 143 5.13 -1.55 -4.97
CA PHE A 143 4.77 -2.09 -3.66
C PHE A 143 5.39 -3.48 -3.45
N ALA A 144 5.84 -3.74 -2.23
CA ALA A 144 6.31 -5.06 -1.82
C ALA A 144 5.92 -5.39 -0.38
N VAL A 145 5.80 -6.67 -0.08
CA VAL A 145 5.66 -7.20 1.28
C VAL A 145 6.90 -8.02 1.60
N GLN A 146 7.45 -7.81 2.79
CA GLN A 146 8.56 -8.59 3.30
C GLN A 146 8.08 -9.47 4.45
N GLN A 147 8.27 -10.78 4.34
CA GLN A 147 8.00 -11.75 5.39
C GLN A 147 9.30 -12.49 5.72
N GLY A 148 9.93 -12.12 6.84
CA GLY A 148 11.25 -12.63 7.20
C GLY A 148 12.33 -12.22 6.19
N ARG A 149 12.91 -13.20 5.49
CA ARG A 149 13.93 -12.97 4.43
C ARG A 149 13.32 -12.91 3.03
N ASP A 150 12.07 -13.30 2.87
CA ASP A 150 11.40 -13.37 1.57
C ASP A 150 10.72 -12.04 1.27
N ILE A 151 10.86 -11.58 0.02
CA ILE A 151 10.26 -10.35 -0.50
C ILE A 151 9.32 -10.74 -1.64
N ALA A 152 8.04 -10.40 -1.50
CA ALA A 152 7.06 -10.49 -2.57
C ALA A 152 6.78 -9.11 -3.14
N TYR A 153 6.96 -8.96 -4.45
CA TYR A 153 6.53 -7.77 -5.18
C TYR A 153 5.03 -7.90 -5.50
N LEU A 154 4.31 -6.80 -5.29
CA LEU A 154 2.86 -6.73 -5.57
C LEU A 154 2.58 -6.26 -7.00
N SER A 155 3.52 -5.56 -7.62
CA SER A 155 3.45 -5.11 -9.02
C SER A 155 4.08 -6.17 -9.93
N LEU A 156 3.49 -6.41 -11.11
CA LEU A 156 4.13 -7.25 -12.13
C LEU A 156 5.24 -6.43 -12.81
N GLU A 157 6.46 -6.97 -12.85
CA GLU A 157 7.50 -6.50 -13.79
C GLU A 157 7.07 -6.70 -15.24
#